data_AF-F6TR80-F1
#
_entry.id   AF-F6TR80-F1
#
_cell.length_a   1.000
_cell.length_b   1.000
_cell.length_c   1.000
_cell.angle_alpha   90.00
_cell.angle_beta   90.00
_cell.angle_gamma   90.00
#
_symmetry.space_group_name_H-M   'P 1'
#
loop_
_entity.id
_entity.type
_entity.pdbx_description
1 polymer ?
#
loop_
_entity_poly.entity_id
_entity_poly.type
_entity_poly.pdbx_seq_one_letter_code
_entity_poly.pdbx_strand_id
1 'polypeptide(L)'
;MAALSGLASALESYRGRDRLIRTLGYCCQLVGGVLVQQCRARSEVGTRLLALSSQLSHCRTVLRLFDDAAMFVYTKQYGLGAEEEDIFVRCVSVLGNLADQLYYPCEHVAWAADAKILRVDSARWWTLSTAFWGLSLLLGIARSLWMVLKLRQRLRGPTVPCARYDAPAAVSGPRGSPAGGCSERPPVISPTPCGPRAASRLPQSKQRALEAQVQSEVLTLLSNLADLANAVHWLPPGILWAGRFPPWLVGLLGTVSSLLSVYQAVRASGPADTTP
;
A
#
# COMPACT_ATOMS: atom_id res chain seq x y z
N MET A 1 3.81 22.83 -21.73
CA MET A 1 2.48 22.39 -22.20
C MET A 1 2.13 20.98 -21.71
N ALA A 2 2.92 19.94 -22.00
CA ALA A 2 2.61 18.56 -21.58
C ALA A 2 2.43 18.35 -20.06
N ALA A 3 3.27 18.97 -19.23
CA ALA A 3 3.12 18.91 -17.77
C ALA A 3 1.85 19.62 -17.27
N LEU A 4 1.46 20.72 -17.91
CA LEU A 4 0.25 21.48 -17.58
C LEU A 4 -1.01 20.72 -18.00
N SER A 5 -1.01 20.09 -19.17
CA SER A 5 -2.13 19.24 -19.61
C SER A 5 -2.27 17.97 -18.77
N GLY A 6 -1.15 17.37 -18.36
CA GLY A 6 -1.15 16.24 -17.42
C GLY A 6 -1.67 16.62 -16.04
N LEU A 7 -1.27 17.80 -15.53
CA LEU A 7 -1.81 18.34 -14.29
C LEU A 7 -3.32 18.63 -14.43
N ALA A 8 -3.75 19.26 -15.51
CA ALA A 8 -5.17 19.55 -15.75
C ALA A 8 -6.00 18.26 -15.78
N SER A 9 -5.55 17.23 -16.52
CA SER A 9 -6.22 15.93 -16.59
C SER A 9 -6.31 15.24 -15.22
N ALA A 10 -5.23 15.31 -14.43
CA ALA A 10 -5.24 14.79 -13.06
C ALA A 10 -6.25 15.54 -12.19
N LEU A 11 -6.32 16.88 -12.33
CA LEU A 11 -7.28 17.72 -11.61
C LEU A 11 -8.72 17.56 -12.08
N GLU A 12 -8.97 17.06 -13.29
CA GLU A 12 -10.34 16.75 -13.69
C GLU A 12 -10.88 15.53 -12.93
N SER A 13 -10.00 14.60 -12.55
CA SER A 13 -10.36 13.40 -11.78
C SER A 13 -10.61 13.71 -10.29
N TYR A 14 -11.63 13.07 -9.69
CA TYR A 14 -11.92 13.18 -8.26
C TYR A 14 -10.69 12.82 -7.40
N ARG A 15 -10.03 11.70 -7.70
CA ARG A 15 -8.84 11.22 -6.96
C ARG A 15 -7.65 12.15 -7.10
N GLY A 16 -7.43 12.77 -8.26
CA GLY A 16 -6.35 13.73 -8.45
C GLY A 16 -6.60 15.04 -7.70
N ARG A 17 -7.85 15.53 -7.65
CA ARG A 17 -8.21 16.68 -6.80
C ARG A 17 -7.96 16.39 -5.32
N ASP A 18 -8.44 15.26 -4.81
CA ASP A 18 -8.23 14.91 -3.38
C ASP A 18 -6.74 14.87 -3.03
N ARG A 19 -5.92 14.22 -3.85
CA ARG A 19 -4.46 14.17 -3.65
C ARG A 19 -3.83 15.56 -3.65
N LEU A 20 -4.24 16.46 -4.55
CA LEU A 20 -3.74 17.83 -4.57
C LEU A 20 -4.15 18.59 -3.30
N ILE A 21 -5.45 18.56 -2.95
CA ILE A 21 -5.98 19.28 -1.78
C ILE A 21 -5.26 18.78 -0.51
N ARG A 22 -5.04 17.47 -0.39
CA ARG A 22 -4.29 16.86 0.72
C ARG A 22 -2.86 17.36 0.79
N THR A 23 -2.16 17.31 -0.35
CA THR A 23 -0.75 17.71 -0.44
C THR A 23 -0.59 19.18 -0.09
N LEU A 24 -1.42 20.06 -0.68
CA LEU A 24 -1.41 21.49 -0.39
C LEU A 24 -1.77 21.77 1.07
N GLY A 25 -2.76 21.06 1.61
CA GLY A 25 -3.17 21.20 3.01
C GLY A 25 -2.01 20.94 3.97
N TYR A 26 -1.34 19.79 3.83
CA TYR A 26 -0.22 19.45 4.70
C TYR A 26 1.04 20.29 4.44
N CYS A 27 1.32 20.69 3.19
CA CYS A 27 2.41 21.62 2.89
C CYS A 27 2.18 22.99 3.55
N CYS A 28 0.96 23.52 3.48
CA CYS A 28 0.59 24.76 4.15
C CYS A 28 0.70 24.61 5.68
N GLN A 29 0.30 23.47 6.23
CA GLN A 29 0.43 23.18 7.66
C GLN A 29 1.90 23.09 8.11
N LEU A 30 2.74 22.45 7.30
CA LEU A 30 4.19 22.35 7.53
C LEU A 30 4.83 23.74 7.54
N VAL A 31 4.70 24.49 6.44
CA VAL A 31 5.32 25.81 6.29
C VAL A 31 4.74 26.79 7.31
N GLY A 32 3.42 26.80 7.48
CA GLY A 32 2.74 27.65 8.46
C GLY A 32 3.20 27.37 9.89
N GLY A 33 3.29 26.09 10.27
CA GLY A 33 3.79 25.67 11.58
C GLY A 33 5.24 26.08 11.83
N VAL A 34 6.12 25.93 10.84
CA VAL A 34 7.53 26.37 10.93
C VAL A 34 7.61 27.89 11.10
N LEU A 35 6.87 28.65 10.30
CA LEU A 35 6.89 30.12 10.35
C LEU A 35 6.38 30.68 11.68
N VAL A 36 5.30 30.12 12.22
CA VAL A 36 4.77 30.53 13.53
C VAL A 36 5.75 30.22 14.65
N GLN A 37 6.43 29.07 14.61
CA GLN A 37 7.33 28.66 15.69
C GLN A 37 8.69 29.35 15.64
N GLN A 38 9.27 29.52 14.45
CA GLN A 38 10.66 29.98 14.30
C GLN A 38 10.80 31.46 13.98
N CYS A 39 9.76 32.13 13.44
CA CYS A 39 9.88 33.48 12.93
C CYS A 39 8.76 34.40 13.43
N ARG A 40 8.99 35.11 14.55
CA ARG A 40 8.03 36.12 15.06
C ARG A 40 7.61 37.15 14.01
N ALA A 41 8.54 37.61 13.16
CA ALA A 41 8.27 38.58 12.09
C ALA A 41 7.41 38.04 10.93
N ARG A 42 7.36 36.71 10.71
CA ARG A 42 6.55 36.06 9.66
C ARG A 42 5.39 35.25 10.24
N SER A 43 5.10 35.42 11.53
CA SER A 43 4.05 34.70 12.24
C SER A 43 2.66 34.94 11.65
N GLU A 44 2.41 36.13 11.09
CA GLU A 44 1.14 36.44 10.41
C GLU A 44 0.93 35.59 9.15
N VAL A 45 1.95 35.50 8.29
CA VAL A 45 1.92 34.63 7.09
C VAL A 45 1.75 33.17 7.51
N GLY A 46 2.47 32.75 8.57
CA GLY A 46 2.33 31.40 9.11
C GLY A 46 0.92 31.08 9.60
N THR A 47 0.27 32.03 10.28
CA THR A 47 -1.11 31.90 10.75
C THR A 47 -2.09 31.80 9.58
N ARG A 48 -1.90 32.61 8.53
CA ARG A 48 -2.71 32.54 7.30
C ARG A 48 -2.55 31.19 6.59
N LEU A 49 -1.35 30.63 6.54
CA LEU A 49 -1.10 29.30 5.97
C LEU A 49 -1.76 28.18 6.79
N LEU A 50 -1.74 28.28 8.12
CA LEU A 50 -2.45 27.33 8.99
C LEU A 50 -3.98 27.43 8.84
N ALA A 51 -4.51 28.64 8.65
CA ALA A 51 -5.92 28.84 8.34
C ALA A 51 -6.28 28.20 6.99
N LEU A 52 -5.45 28.40 5.96
CA LEU A 52 -5.61 27.75 4.67
C LEU A 52 -5.56 26.21 4.78
N SER A 53 -4.60 25.65 5.52
CA SER A 53 -4.53 24.19 5.72
C SER A 53 -5.77 23.64 6.41
N SER A 54 -6.33 24.39 7.38
CA SER A 54 -7.57 24.03 8.03
C SER A 54 -8.74 23.99 7.04
N GLN A 55 -8.91 25.02 6.21
CA GLN A 55 -9.97 25.05 5.19
C GLN A 55 -9.84 23.90 4.18
N LEU A 56 -8.62 23.59 3.73
CA LEU A 56 -8.38 22.47 2.82
C LEU A 56 -8.71 21.13 3.50
N SER A 57 -8.41 20.96 4.78
CA SER A 57 -8.80 19.76 5.54
C SER A 57 -10.33 19.61 5.63
N HIS A 58 -11.04 20.69 5.96
CA HIS A 58 -12.51 20.70 5.98
C HIS A 58 -13.11 20.38 4.61
N CYS A 59 -12.54 20.94 3.54
CA CYS A 59 -12.95 20.64 2.17
C CYS A 59 -12.85 19.13 1.89
N ARG A 60 -11.77 18.47 2.31
CA ARG A 60 -11.62 17.01 2.15
C ARG A 60 -12.63 16.22 2.96
N THR A 61 -12.99 16.65 4.16
CA THR A 61 -14.08 16.02 4.92
C THR A 61 -15.39 16.08 4.15
N VAL A 62 -15.72 17.23 3.57
CA VAL A 62 -16.94 17.37 2.75
C VAL A 62 -16.88 16.50 1.48
N LEU A 63 -15.74 16.42 0.82
CA LEU A 63 -15.58 15.56 -0.37
C LEU A 63 -15.73 14.07 -0.04
N ARG A 64 -15.24 13.64 1.12
CA ARG A 64 -15.37 12.26 1.59
C ARG A 64 -16.80 11.84 1.90
N LEU A 65 -17.72 12.81 2.01
CA LEU A 65 -19.15 12.49 2.09
C LEU A 65 -19.69 11.81 0.83
N PHE A 66 -18.95 11.88 -0.27
CA PHE A 66 -19.30 11.25 -1.53
C PHE A 66 -18.55 9.93 -1.78
N ASP A 67 -17.72 9.49 -0.82
CA ASP A 67 -16.91 8.28 -0.97
C ASP A 67 -17.65 6.98 -0.58
N ASP A 68 -18.81 7.06 0.10
CA ASP A 68 -19.53 5.86 0.59
C ASP A 68 -19.88 4.87 -0.51
N ALA A 69 -20.39 5.36 -1.64
CA ALA A 69 -20.77 4.51 -2.77
C ALA A 69 -19.54 3.80 -3.37
N ALA A 70 -18.44 4.53 -3.53
CA ALA A 70 -17.18 3.97 -4.01
C ALA A 70 -16.61 2.95 -3.03
N MET A 71 -16.68 3.24 -1.72
CA MET A 71 -16.22 2.34 -0.66
C MET A 71 -17.07 1.06 -0.60
N PHE A 72 -18.39 1.18 -0.70
CA PHE A 72 -19.30 0.04 -0.73
C PHE A 72 -19.06 -0.86 -1.94
N VAL A 73 -18.93 -0.27 -3.14
CA VAL A 73 -18.61 -1.03 -4.35
C VAL A 73 -17.28 -1.75 -4.21
N TYR A 74 -16.26 -1.07 -3.67
CA TYR A 74 -14.96 -1.68 -3.40
C TYR A 74 -15.06 -2.87 -2.42
N THR A 75 -15.72 -2.69 -1.27
CA THR A 75 -15.92 -3.78 -0.29
C THR A 75 -16.68 -4.95 -0.90
N LYS A 76 -17.72 -4.68 -1.70
CA LYS A 76 -18.50 -5.72 -2.37
C LYS A 76 -17.68 -6.48 -3.40
N GLN A 77 -16.85 -5.80 -4.19
CA GLN A 77 -15.95 -6.42 -5.16
C GLN A 77 -14.87 -7.26 -4.48
N TYR A 78 -14.33 -6.78 -3.36
CA TYR A 78 -13.36 -7.52 -2.57
C TYR A 78 -13.98 -8.77 -1.90
N GLY A 79 -15.24 -8.66 -1.46
CA GLY A 79 -15.96 -9.72 -0.78
C GLY A 79 -15.23 -10.22 0.46
N LEU A 80 -15.01 -11.54 0.54
CA LEU A 80 -14.22 -12.18 1.60
C LEU A 80 -12.76 -12.42 1.20
N GLY A 81 -12.27 -11.76 0.14
CA GLY A 81 -10.90 -11.86 -0.34
C GLY A 81 -10.57 -13.20 -1.01
N ALA A 82 -11.47 -13.70 -1.85
CA ALA A 82 -11.28 -14.97 -2.58
C ALA A 82 -10.02 -14.97 -3.46
N GLU A 83 -9.61 -13.80 -3.96
CA GLU A 83 -8.41 -13.58 -4.77
C GLU A 83 -7.10 -13.69 -3.98
N GLU A 84 -7.13 -13.57 -2.64
CA GLU A 84 -5.92 -13.59 -1.81
C GLU A 84 -5.56 -15.03 -1.42
N GLU A 85 -4.43 -15.56 -1.89
CA GLU A 85 -3.95 -16.91 -1.51
C GLU A 85 -3.62 -17.01 0.00
N ASP A 86 -3.25 -15.89 0.62
CA ASP A 86 -2.74 -15.85 1.99
C ASP A 86 -3.87 -15.53 2.99
N ILE A 87 -4.12 -16.48 3.90
CA ILE A 87 -5.19 -16.37 4.90
C ILE A 87 -4.98 -15.16 5.82
N PHE A 88 -3.75 -14.83 6.17
CA PHE A 88 -3.45 -13.68 7.03
C PHE A 88 -3.78 -12.38 6.31
N VAL A 89 -3.31 -12.23 5.07
CA VAL A 89 -3.60 -11.05 4.24
C VAL A 89 -5.10 -10.89 4.04
N ARG A 90 -5.80 -11.99 3.77
CA ARG A 90 -7.26 -12.01 3.62
C ARG A 90 -7.97 -11.51 4.87
N CYS A 91 -7.65 -12.08 6.03
CA CYS A 91 -8.26 -11.70 7.31
C CYS A 91 -8.04 -10.21 7.64
N VAL A 92 -6.79 -9.76 7.57
CA VAL A 92 -6.41 -8.36 7.85
C VAL A 92 -7.12 -7.39 6.90
N SER A 93 -7.29 -7.76 5.63
CA SER A 93 -7.93 -6.91 4.63
C SER A 93 -9.45 -6.86 4.78
N VAL A 94 -10.10 -7.97 5.13
CA VAL A 94 -11.53 -7.98 5.47
C VAL A 94 -11.80 -7.11 6.70
N LEU A 95 -10.97 -7.23 7.74
CA LEU A 95 -11.06 -6.38 8.92
C LEU A 95 -10.79 -4.90 8.58
N GLY A 96 -9.85 -4.63 7.67
CA GLY A 96 -9.55 -3.28 7.18
C GLY A 96 -10.76 -2.66 6.49
N ASN A 97 -11.37 -3.40 5.56
CA ASN A 97 -12.59 -2.97 4.88
C ASN A 97 -13.75 -2.72 5.86
N LEU A 98 -13.90 -3.55 6.89
CA LEU A 98 -14.89 -3.33 7.94
C LEU A 98 -14.61 -2.04 8.71
N ALA A 99 -13.36 -1.81 9.10
CA ALA A 99 -12.96 -0.57 9.78
C ALA A 99 -13.25 0.66 8.91
N ASP A 100 -12.93 0.60 7.61
CA ASP A 100 -13.22 1.69 6.67
C ASP A 100 -14.74 1.92 6.50
N GLN A 101 -15.56 0.86 6.46
CA GLN A 101 -17.03 0.97 6.41
C GLN A 101 -17.64 1.58 7.68
N LEU A 102 -16.98 1.43 8.84
CA LEU A 102 -17.40 2.06 10.09
C LEU A 102 -16.86 3.50 10.21
N TYR A 103 -15.70 3.75 9.64
CA TYR A 103 -15.04 5.05 9.62
C TYR A 103 -15.90 6.14 8.97
N TYR A 104 -16.35 5.91 7.72
CA TYR A 104 -17.08 6.94 6.97
C TYR A 104 -18.36 7.38 7.71
N PRO A 105 -19.29 6.49 8.11
CA PRO A 105 -20.51 6.91 8.82
C PRO A 105 -20.22 7.67 10.12
N CYS A 106 -19.20 7.25 10.88
CA CYS A 106 -18.82 7.98 12.10
C CYS A 106 -18.36 9.41 11.78
N GLU A 107 -17.59 9.58 10.71
CA GLU A 107 -17.17 10.90 10.28
C GLU A 107 -18.33 11.76 9.76
N HIS A 108 -19.27 11.18 9.01
CA HIS A 108 -20.48 11.89 8.56
C HIS A 108 -21.26 12.47 9.74
N VAL A 109 -21.43 11.66 10.79
CA VAL A 109 -22.13 12.10 12.00
C VAL A 109 -21.35 13.19 12.72
N ALA A 110 -20.02 13.07 12.79
CA ALA A 110 -19.14 14.09 13.38
C ALA A 110 -19.25 15.43 12.62
N TRP A 111 -19.14 15.39 11.29
CA TRP A 111 -19.28 16.55 10.43
C TRP A 111 -20.68 17.19 10.53
N ALA A 112 -21.74 16.39 10.53
CA ALA A 112 -23.11 16.88 10.65
C ALA A 112 -23.38 17.51 12.03
N ALA A 113 -22.73 17.01 13.08
CA ALA A 113 -22.78 17.59 14.42
C ALA A 113 -22.05 18.95 14.49
N ASP A 114 -20.89 19.08 13.84
CA ASP A 114 -20.17 20.35 13.71
C ASP A 114 -20.97 21.38 12.92
N ALA A 115 -21.62 20.95 11.83
CA ALA A 115 -22.50 21.77 11.00
C ALA A 115 -23.85 22.12 11.67
N LYS A 116 -24.08 21.67 12.92
CA LYS A 116 -25.33 21.88 13.67
C LYS A 116 -26.58 21.29 13.02
N ILE A 117 -26.39 20.34 12.10
CA ILE A 117 -27.47 19.56 11.49
C ILE A 117 -28.02 18.55 12.50
N LEU A 118 -27.11 17.89 13.25
CA LEU A 118 -27.45 16.94 14.29
C LEU A 118 -27.07 17.47 15.67
N ARG A 119 -27.93 17.22 16.68
CA ARG A 119 -27.66 17.57 18.09
C ARG A 119 -27.00 16.41 18.83
N VAL A 120 -25.78 16.07 18.44
CA VAL A 120 -24.96 15.03 19.09
C VAL A 120 -23.57 15.56 19.42
N ASP A 121 -22.84 14.85 20.28
CA ASP A 121 -21.48 15.21 20.67
C ASP A 121 -20.49 14.93 19.52
N SER A 122 -20.10 15.98 18.81
CA SER A 122 -19.16 15.90 17.68
C SER A 122 -17.81 15.29 18.06
N ALA A 123 -17.27 15.63 19.24
CA ALA A 123 -15.93 15.20 19.65
C ALA A 123 -15.84 13.68 19.82
N ARG A 124 -16.91 13.04 20.31
CA ARG A 124 -16.98 11.57 20.42
C ARG A 124 -16.98 10.90 19.05
N TRP A 125 -17.74 11.44 18.10
CA TRP A 125 -17.82 10.88 16.75
C TRP A 125 -16.51 11.06 15.97
N TRP A 126 -15.84 12.22 16.12
CA TRP A 126 -14.48 12.43 15.61
C TRP A 126 -13.45 11.49 16.23
N THR A 127 -13.55 11.23 17.53
CA THR A 127 -12.68 10.26 18.20
C THR A 127 -12.92 8.85 17.64
N LEU A 128 -14.18 8.45 17.47
CA LEU A 128 -14.55 7.14 16.96
C LEU A 128 -14.11 6.95 15.50
N SER A 129 -14.33 7.94 14.64
CA SER A 129 -13.84 7.89 13.25
C SER A 129 -12.31 7.82 13.22
N THR A 130 -11.62 8.66 14.00
CA THR A 130 -10.14 8.62 14.08
C THR A 130 -9.63 7.28 14.59
N ALA A 131 -10.33 6.63 15.52
CA ALA A 131 -9.99 5.29 16.01
C ALA A 131 -10.16 4.21 14.94
N PHE A 132 -11.26 4.22 14.18
CA PHE A 132 -11.45 3.28 13.06
C PHE A 132 -10.43 3.49 11.95
N TRP A 133 -10.11 4.75 11.62
CA TRP A 133 -9.04 5.07 10.68
C TRP A 133 -7.68 4.59 11.18
N GLY A 134 -7.37 4.81 12.47
CA GLY A 134 -6.15 4.29 13.10
C GLY A 134 -6.07 2.75 13.05
N LEU A 135 -7.20 2.06 13.26
CA LEU A 135 -7.29 0.61 13.15
C LEU A 135 -7.04 0.14 11.71
N SER A 136 -7.63 0.78 10.70
CA SER A 136 -7.41 0.40 9.30
C SER A 136 -5.96 0.64 8.88
N LEU A 137 -5.31 1.70 9.36
CA LEU A 137 -3.88 1.95 9.18
C LEU A 137 -3.01 0.86 9.82
N LEU A 138 -3.31 0.44 11.05
CA LEU A 138 -2.59 -0.65 11.73
C LEU A 138 -2.70 -1.98 10.96
N LEU A 139 -3.90 -2.30 10.48
CA LEU A 139 -4.14 -3.48 9.65
C LEU A 139 -3.38 -3.38 8.32
N GLY A 140 -3.39 -2.21 7.67
CA GLY A 140 -2.61 -1.94 6.47
C GLY A 140 -1.10 -2.10 6.68
N ILE A 141 -0.56 -1.62 7.80
CA ILE A 141 0.84 -1.81 8.21
C ILE A 141 1.16 -3.30 8.37
N ALA A 142 0.29 -4.05 9.07
CA ALA A 142 0.47 -5.49 9.27
C ALA A 142 0.47 -6.25 7.94
N ARG A 143 -0.45 -5.92 7.03
CA ARG A 143 -0.52 -6.48 5.67
C ARG A 143 0.77 -6.18 4.89
N SER A 144 1.15 -4.91 4.75
CA SER A 144 2.31 -4.53 3.93
C SER A 144 3.62 -5.07 4.52
N LEU A 145 3.77 -5.11 5.84
CA LEU A 145 4.93 -5.73 6.48
C LEU A 145 5.02 -7.23 6.16
N TRP A 146 3.90 -7.96 6.32
CA TRP A 146 3.84 -9.38 5.98
C TRP A 146 4.18 -9.63 4.50
N MET A 147 3.61 -8.83 3.60
CA MET A 147 3.90 -8.92 2.17
C MET A 147 5.37 -8.64 1.87
N VAL A 148 5.98 -7.59 2.42
CA VAL A 148 7.41 -7.30 2.24
C VAL A 148 8.28 -8.47 2.70
N LEU A 149 7.98 -9.07 3.86
CA LEU A 149 8.72 -10.21 4.38
C LEU A 149 8.58 -11.43 3.45
N LYS A 150 7.36 -11.77 3.07
CA LYS A 150 7.04 -12.90 2.17
C LYS A 150 7.69 -12.74 0.79
N LEU A 151 7.60 -11.56 0.19
CA LEU A 151 8.23 -11.29 -1.11
C LEU A 151 9.76 -11.31 -1.02
N ARG A 152 10.36 -10.78 0.04
CA ARG A 152 11.81 -10.85 0.27
C ARG A 152 12.29 -12.29 0.47
N GLN A 153 11.50 -13.13 1.14
CA GLN A 153 11.78 -14.56 1.23
C GLN A 153 11.73 -15.23 -0.15
N ARG A 154 10.75 -14.91 -0.99
CA ARG A 154 10.68 -15.42 -2.38
C ARG A 154 11.88 -14.99 -3.24
N LEU A 155 12.38 -13.77 -3.03
CA LEU A 155 13.60 -13.28 -3.71
C LEU A 155 14.88 -13.99 -3.22
N ARG A 156 14.91 -14.44 -1.96
CA ARG A 156 16.07 -15.11 -1.34
C ARG A 156 16.04 -16.64 -1.47
N GLY A 157 14.88 -17.24 -1.70
CA GLY A 157 14.72 -18.69 -1.75
C GLY A 157 15.31 -19.33 -3.01
N PRO A 158 16.01 -20.47 -2.92
CA PRO A 158 16.40 -21.23 -4.10
C PRO A 158 15.16 -21.80 -4.77
N THR A 159 14.95 -21.44 -6.05
CA THR A 159 13.86 -21.96 -6.86
C THR A 159 14.02 -23.47 -6.99
N VAL A 160 13.04 -24.24 -6.49
CA VAL A 160 13.02 -25.70 -6.64
C VAL A 160 12.93 -26.00 -8.13
N PRO A 161 13.90 -26.74 -8.73
CA PRO A 161 13.78 -27.15 -10.11
C PRO A 161 12.53 -28.00 -10.25
N CYS A 162 11.65 -27.63 -11.18
CA CYS A 162 10.59 -28.51 -11.65
C CYS A 162 11.29 -29.79 -12.11
N ALA A 163 11.10 -30.89 -11.38
CA ALA A 163 11.61 -32.18 -11.79
C ALA A 163 10.96 -32.50 -13.14
N ARG A 164 11.75 -32.36 -14.21
CA ARG A 164 11.37 -32.87 -15.51
C ARG A 164 11.20 -34.36 -15.29
N TYR A 165 9.97 -34.86 -15.39
CA TYR A 165 9.70 -36.28 -15.50
C TYR A 165 10.50 -36.78 -16.70
N ASP A 166 11.64 -37.43 -16.44
CA ASP A 166 12.29 -38.23 -17.46
C ASP A 166 11.31 -39.37 -17.77
N ALA A 167 10.65 -39.25 -18.92
CA ALA A 167 9.81 -40.33 -19.43
C ALA A 167 10.68 -41.61 -19.51
N PRO A 168 10.19 -42.76 -19.03
CA PRO A 168 10.94 -43.99 -19.15
C PRO A 168 11.19 -44.26 -20.63
N ALA A 169 12.47 -44.43 -20.98
CA ALA A 169 12.90 -44.81 -22.31
C ALA A 169 12.08 -46.03 -22.75
N ALA A 170 11.44 -45.92 -23.92
CA ALA A 170 10.68 -47.01 -24.51
C ALA A 170 11.61 -48.22 -24.72
N VAL A 171 11.45 -49.23 -23.87
CA VAL A 171 12.04 -50.56 -24.07
C VAL A 171 11.28 -51.21 -25.21
N SER A 172 11.86 -51.21 -26.41
CA SER A 172 11.46 -52.09 -27.50
C SER A 172 11.92 -53.52 -27.18
N GLY A 173 10.96 -54.40 -26.88
CA GLY A 173 11.16 -55.83 -26.72
C GLY A 173 11.45 -56.59 -28.03
N PRO A 174 11.83 -57.88 -27.95
CA PRO A 174 12.87 -58.48 -28.78
C PRO A 174 12.35 -59.32 -29.95
N ARG A 175 13.22 -59.59 -30.93
CA ARG A 175 13.05 -60.70 -31.87
C ARG A 175 14.40 -61.33 -32.18
N GLY A 176 14.59 -62.59 -31.76
CA GLY A 176 15.60 -63.51 -32.30
C GLY A 176 16.69 -63.97 -31.32
N SER A 177 16.69 -65.27 -31.02
CA SER A 177 17.83 -66.09 -30.54
C SER A 177 18.16 -67.14 -31.62
N PRO A 178 19.22 -67.96 -31.51
CA PRO A 178 20.44 -67.87 -30.69
C PRO A 178 21.74 -68.15 -31.52
N ALA A 179 22.92 -67.80 -30.99
CA ALA A 179 24.16 -68.62 -31.07
C ALA A 179 25.40 -67.82 -30.64
N GLY A 180 26.32 -68.50 -29.94
CA GLY A 180 27.75 -68.14 -29.89
C GLY A 180 28.15 -67.32 -28.68
N GLY A 181 28.86 -67.97 -27.74
CA GLY A 181 29.41 -67.33 -26.55
C GLY A 181 30.63 -66.46 -26.84
N CYS A 182 30.83 -65.45 -25.99
CA CYS A 182 32.13 -65.02 -25.48
C CYS A 182 31.90 -64.08 -24.29
N SER A 183 32.77 -64.20 -23.29
CA SER A 183 32.78 -63.46 -22.03
C SER A 183 33.01 -61.96 -22.25
N GLU A 184 32.04 -61.11 -21.93
CA GLU A 184 32.26 -59.67 -21.76
C GLU A 184 31.74 -59.22 -20.39
N ARG A 185 32.62 -58.56 -19.63
CA ARG A 185 32.34 -57.98 -18.31
C ARG A 185 31.28 -56.87 -18.45
N PRO A 186 30.43 -56.64 -17.43
CA PRO A 186 29.55 -55.48 -17.45
C PRO A 186 30.39 -54.18 -17.42
N PRO A 187 30.00 -53.12 -18.14
CA PRO A 187 30.67 -51.84 -18.00
C PRO A 187 30.43 -51.30 -16.58
N VAL A 188 31.50 -50.98 -15.89
CA VAL A 188 31.46 -50.22 -14.64
C VAL A 188 30.90 -48.84 -14.97
N ILE A 189 29.64 -48.60 -14.63
CA ILE A 189 29.04 -47.26 -14.68
C ILE A 189 29.68 -46.46 -13.55
N SER A 190 30.72 -45.69 -13.89
CA SER A 190 31.28 -44.67 -13.01
C SER A 190 30.16 -43.68 -12.65
N PRO A 191 29.90 -43.39 -11.36
CA PRO A 191 29.01 -42.29 -11.04
C PRO A 191 29.69 -40.99 -11.49
N THR A 192 29.18 -40.40 -12.56
CA THR A 192 29.55 -39.04 -12.97
C THR A 192 29.28 -38.12 -11.77
N PRO A 193 30.23 -37.29 -11.32
CA PRO A 193 29.95 -36.34 -10.27
C PRO A 193 28.87 -35.41 -10.78
N CYS A 194 27.69 -35.41 -10.15
CA CYS A 194 26.71 -34.35 -10.37
C CYS A 194 27.42 -33.02 -10.11
N GLY A 195 27.72 -32.28 -11.18
CA GLY A 195 28.18 -30.91 -11.07
C GLY A 195 27.22 -30.10 -10.20
N PRO A 196 27.68 -29.02 -9.56
CA PRO A 196 26.86 -28.23 -8.66
C PRO A 196 25.58 -27.82 -9.39
N ARG A 197 24.43 -28.31 -8.90
CA ARG A 197 23.10 -27.94 -9.39
C ARG A 197 23.06 -26.42 -9.46
N ALA A 198 23.05 -25.88 -10.68
CA ALA A 198 22.85 -24.47 -10.89
C ALA A 198 21.50 -24.13 -10.25
N ALA A 199 21.53 -23.41 -9.13
CA ALA A 199 20.34 -22.81 -8.55
C ALA A 199 19.70 -21.97 -9.67
N SER A 200 18.60 -22.46 -10.23
CA SER A 200 17.90 -21.79 -11.32
C SER A 200 17.44 -20.44 -10.79
N ARG A 201 18.15 -19.36 -11.11
CA ARG A 201 17.74 -18.02 -10.71
C ARG A 201 16.41 -17.70 -11.41
N LEU A 202 15.50 -17.04 -10.70
CA LEU A 202 14.25 -16.54 -11.31
C LEU A 202 14.58 -15.72 -12.56
N PRO A 203 13.78 -15.83 -13.64
CA PRO A 203 13.93 -14.97 -14.82
C PRO A 203 14.01 -13.50 -14.42
N GLN A 204 14.92 -12.74 -15.03
CA GLN A 204 15.22 -11.35 -14.65
C GLN A 204 13.96 -10.46 -14.64
N SER A 205 13.01 -10.70 -15.55
CA SER A 205 11.71 -10.01 -15.58
C SER A 205 10.86 -10.28 -14.34
N LYS A 206 10.76 -11.54 -13.89
CA LYS A 206 10.04 -11.92 -12.67
C LYS A 206 10.71 -11.32 -11.44
N GLN A 207 12.04 -11.33 -11.38
CA GLN A 207 12.78 -10.71 -10.28
C GLN A 207 12.51 -9.20 -10.19
N ARG A 208 12.58 -8.47 -11.33
CA ARG A 208 12.24 -7.05 -11.38
C ARG A 208 10.80 -6.77 -10.97
N ALA A 209 9.85 -7.62 -11.34
CA ALA A 209 8.45 -7.49 -10.94
C ALA A 209 8.27 -7.70 -9.42
N LEU A 210 8.91 -8.72 -8.84
CA LEU A 210 8.93 -8.96 -7.40
C LEU A 210 9.56 -7.79 -6.64
N GLU A 211 10.70 -7.29 -7.10
CA GLU A 211 11.36 -6.11 -6.51
C GLU A 211 10.46 -4.87 -6.61
N ALA A 212 9.82 -4.66 -7.75
CA ALA A 212 8.86 -3.57 -7.95
C ALA A 212 7.68 -3.67 -6.96
N GLN A 213 7.16 -4.87 -6.73
CA GLN A 213 6.08 -5.11 -5.77
C GLN A 213 6.56 -4.87 -4.33
N VAL A 214 7.76 -5.33 -3.95
CA VAL A 214 8.37 -5.01 -2.64
C VAL A 214 8.49 -3.51 -2.44
N GLN A 215 8.98 -2.78 -3.46
CA GLN A 215 9.09 -1.33 -3.38
C GLN A 215 7.71 -0.68 -3.19
N SER A 216 6.67 -1.18 -3.86
CA SER A 216 5.30 -0.67 -3.67
C SER A 216 4.81 -0.85 -2.23
N GLU A 217 4.97 -2.07 -1.68
CA GLU A 217 4.54 -2.38 -0.30
C GLU A 217 5.33 -1.59 0.75
N VAL A 218 6.63 -1.34 0.53
CA VAL A 218 7.43 -0.49 1.41
C VAL A 218 6.93 0.95 1.41
N LEU A 219 6.59 1.50 0.24
CA LEU A 219 6.04 2.86 0.15
C LEU A 219 4.69 2.97 0.86
N THR A 220 3.82 1.97 0.69
CA THR A 220 2.53 1.88 1.40
C THR A 220 2.74 1.79 2.91
N LEU A 221 3.67 0.96 3.36
CA LEU A 221 4.04 0.83 4.78
C LEU A 221 4.49 2.16 5.38
N LEU A 222 5.39 2.88 4.70
CA LEU A 222 5.89 4.17 5.15
C LEU A 222 4.79 5.24 5.18
N SER A 223 3.90 5.25 4.17
CA SER A 223 2.75 6.16 4.14
C SER A 223 1.81 5.89 5.31
N ASN A 224 1.44 4.63 5.54
CA ASN A 224 0.53 4.26 6.63
C ASN A 224 1.15 4.55 8.00
N LEU A 225 2.46 4.39 8.19
CA LEU A 225 3.15 4.75 9.43
C LEU A 225 3.08 6.26 9.70
N ALA A 226 3.32 7.09 8.68
CA ALA A 226 3.24 8.54 8.81
C ALA A 226 1.80 9.00 9.10
N ASP A 227 0.81 8.43 8.40
CA ASP A 227 -0.60 8.73 8.66
C ASP A 227 -1.05 8.21 10.04
N LEU A 228 -0.56 7.05 10.51
CA LEU A 228 -0.85 6.53 11.85
C LEU A 228 -0.30 7.43 12.95
N ALA A 229 0.91 7.97 12.76
CA ALA A 229 1.49 8.92 13.70
C ALA A 229 0.62 10.18 13.84
N ASN A 230 0.04 10.65 12.73
CA ASN A 230 -0.95 11.75 12.74
C ASN A 230 -2.30 11.34 13.34
N ALA A 231 -2.81 10.13 13.04
CA ALA A 231 -4.05 9.62 13.61
C ALA A 231 -3.99 9.56 15.14
N VAL A 232 -2.90 9.03 15.70
CA VAL A 232 -2.69 9.00 17.15
C VAL A 232 -2.61 10.41 17.72
N HIS A 233 -1.99 11.36 17.00
CA HIS A 233 -1.93 12.75 17.44
C HIS A 233 -3.33 13.39 17.58
N TRP A 234 -4.28 13.04 16.70
CA TRP A 234 -5.65 13.57 16.71
C TRP A 234 -6.60 12.89 17.70
N LEU A 235 -6.17 11.82 18.37
CA LEU A 235 -6.96 11.20 19.44
C LEU A 235 -7.01 12.09 20.70
N PRO A 236 -7.93 11.82 21.65
CA PRO A 236 -8.00 12.52 22.93
C PRO A 236 -6.70 12.42 23.73
N PRO A 237 -6.35 13.46 24.51
CA PRO A 237 -5.18 13.44 25.39
C PRO A 237 -5.20 12.24 26.34
N GLY A 238 -4.03 11.63 26.56
CA GLY A 238 -3.86 10.45 27.41
C GLY A 238 -3.62 9.15 26.63
N ILE A 239 -3.82 9.14 25.32
CA ILE A 239 -3.48 8.02 24.44
C ILE A 239 -2.12 8.28 23.79
N LEU A 240 -1.09 7.51 24.15
CA LEU A 240 0.26 7.60 23.55
C LEU A 240 0.79 9.05 23.47
N TRP A 241 0.98 9.58 22.26
CA TRP A 241 1.44 10.95 21.98
C TRP A 241 0.33 11.88 21.47
N ALA A 242 -0.94 11.55 21.73
CA ALA A 242 -2.09 12.41 21.43
C ALA A 242 -1.87 13.86 21.88
N GLY A 243 -2.10 14.80 20.96
CA GLY A 243 -1.92 16.24 21.20
C GLY A 243 -0.48 16.72 21.39
N ARG A 244 0.55 15.86 21.29
CA ARG A 244 1.95 16.24 21.56
C ARG A 244 2.71 16.80 20.36
N PHE A 245 2.27 16.54 19.13
CA PHE A 245 2.98 17.00 17.94
C PHE A 245 2.74 18.49 17.68
N PRO A 246 3.80 19.26 17.37
CA PRO A 246 3.63 20.62 16.88
C PRO A 246 3.01 20.60 15.46
N PRO A 247 2.31 21.68 15.05
CA PRO A 247 1.64 21.73 13.74
C PRO A 247 2.54 21.40 12.55
N TRP A 248 3.81 21.84 12.59
CA TRP A 248 4.75 21.56 11.50
C TRP A 248 5.08 20.07 11.37
N LEU A 249 5.11 19.31 12.47
CA LEU A 249 5.43 17.88 12.44
C LEU A 249 4.26 17.09 11.84
N VAL A 250 3.03 17.46 12.21
CA VAL A 250 1.81 16.91 11.60
C VAL A 250 1.80 17.18 10.10
N GLY A 251 2.12 18.43 9.72
CA GLY A 251 2.29 18.83 8.32
C GLY A 251 3.39 18.07 7.59
N LEU A 252 4.54 17.82 8.23
CA LEU A 252 5.65 17.04 7.65
C LEU A 252 5.21 15.61 7.34
N LEU A 253 4.66 14.91 8.34
CA LEU A 253 4.21 13.52 8.20
C LEU A 253 3.15 13.40 7.11
N GLY A 254 2.16 14.30 7.12
CA GLY A 254 1.10 14.32 6.11
C GLY A 254 1.62 14.68 4.71
N THR A 255 2.63 15.55 4.60
CA THR A 255 3.28 15.87 3.32
C THR A 255 4.02 14.65 2.78
N VAL A 256 4.79 13.96 3.62
CA VAL A 256 5.53 12.74 3.24
C VAL A 256 4.56 11.68 2.74
N SER A 257 3.52 11.33 3.49
CA SER A 257 2.54 10.32 3.05
C SER A 257 1.78 10.75 1.79
N SER A 258 1.49 12.05 1.61
CA SER A 258 0.87 12.56 0.37
C SER A 258 1.78 12.42 -0.85
N LEU A 259 3.05 12.76 -0.71
CA LEU A 259 4.02 12.63 -1.80
C LEU A 259 4.25 11.16 -2.18
N LEU A 260 4.27 10.25 -1.20
CA LEU A 260 4.32 8.81 -1.45
C LEU A 260 3.11 8.32 -2.25
N SER A 261 1.90 8.78 -1.89
CA SER A 261 0.66 8.44 -2.61
C SER A 261 0.67 8.96 -4.06
N VAL A 262 1.11 10.21 -4.27
CA VAL A 262 1.26 10.78 -5.62
C VAL A 262 2.29 10.01 -6.43
N TYR A 263 3.44 9.67 -5.83
CA TYR A 263 4.48 8.89 -6.48
C TYR A 263 3.97 7.50 -6.91
N GLN A 264 3.25 6.80 -6.03
CA GLN A 264 2.64 5.50 -6.35
C GLN A 264 1.63 5.63 -7.48
N ALA A 265 0.82 6.69 -7.50
CA ALA A 265 -0.14 6.93 -8.57
C ALA A 265 0.54 7.17 -9.93
N VAL A 266 1.55 8.04 -9.98
CA VAL A 266 2.31 8.31 -11.21
C VAL A 266 3.00 7.05 -11.71
N ARG A 267 3.52 6.23 -10.79
CA ARG A 267 4.15 4.94 -11.12
C ARG A 267 3.15 3.92 -11.65
N ALA A 268 1.92 3.89 -11.13
CA ALA A 268 0.86 3.03 -11.63
C ALA A 268 0.35 3.44 -13.02
N SER A 269 0.43 4.74 -13.35
CA SER A 269 0.11 5.29 -14.68
C SER A 269 1.27 5.21 -15.69
N GLY A 270 2.37 4.51 -15.39
CA GLY A 270 3.48 4.24 -16.31
C GLY A 270 3.06 3.38 -17.52
N PRO A 271 3.91 3.22 -18.56
CA PRO A 271 3.54 3.12 -19.97
C PRO A 271 2.65 1.92 -20.30
N ALA A 272 1.35 2.07 -20.08
CA ALA A 272 0.29 1.21 -20.61
C ALA A 272 -0.58 1.95 -21.65
N ASP A 273 -0.38 3.26 -21.85
CA ASP A 273 -1.18 4.12 -22.75
C ASP A 273 -0.40 4.68 -23.95
N THR A 274 0.65 4.00 -24.39
CA THR A 274 1.27 4.27 -25.72
C THR A 274 1.12 3.08 -26.64
N THR A 275 -0.10 2.82 -27.06
CA THR A 275 -0.37 2.15 -28.34
C THR A 275 -1.41 2.98 -29.09
N PRO A 276 -1.07 3.56 -30.26
CA PRO A 276 -2.05 4.14 -31.15
C PRO A 276 -2.98 3.06 -31.73
#